data_AF-A0A0F8YR28-F1
#
_entry.id   AF-A0A0F8YR28-F1
#
_cell.length_a   1.000
_cell.length_b   1.000
_cell.length_c   1.000
_cell.angle_alpha   90.00
_cell.angle_beta   90.00
_cell.angle_gamma   90.00
#
_symmetry.space_group_name_H-M   'P 1'
#
loop_
_entity.id
_entity.type
_entity.pdbx_description
1 polymer ?
#
loop_
_entity_poly.entity_id
_entity_poly.type
_entity_poly.pdbx_seq_one_letter_code
_entity_poly.pdbx_strand_id
1 'polypeptide(L)'
;MSNVKQKRVMVSPTDFITAWENSNSVKEVAEKTGLKVTSVQARASTYRSKHGILLKKMPRINNGGFNKEAAIKILEQVRSENVVVNAQNK
;
A
#
# COMPACT_ATOMS: atom_id res chain seq x y z
N MET A 1 18.26 -15.53 -6.69
CA MET A 1 17.35 -14.37 -6.55
C MET A 1 17.88 -13.49 -5.43
N SER A 2 18.36 -12.30 -5.76
CA SER A 2 18.99 -11.37 -4.82
C SER A 2 17.97 -10.89 -3.79
N ASN A 3 18.11 -11.33 -2.54
CA ASN A 3 17.31 -10.83 -1.42
C ASN A 3 17.84 -9.44 -1.03
N VAL A 4 17.38 -8.40 -1.75
CA VAL A 4 17.74 -7.01 -1.45
C VAL A 4 17.10 -6.65 -0.10
N LYS A 5 17.86 -6.78 0.99
CA LYS A 5 17.49 -6.25 2.30
C LYS A 5 17.23 -4.75 2.14
N GLN A 6 15.96 -4.36 2.07
CA GLN A 6 15.59 -2.95 1.99
C GLN A 6 16.17 -2.20 3.18
N LYS A 7 17.03 -1.21 2.89
CA LYS A 7 17.60 -0.29 3.88
C LYS A 7 16.43 0.33 4.67
N ARG A 8 16.41 0.12 5.99
CA ARG A 8 15.37 0.70 6.85
C ARG A 8 15.57 2.21 6.87
N VAL A 9 14.69 2.94 6.20
CA VAL A 9 14.67 4.40 6.27
C VAL A 9 14.16 4.80 7.65
N MET A 10 15.03 5.42 8.44
CA MET A 10 14.71 5.97 9.75
C MET A 10 14.25 7.41 9.56
N VAL A 11 13.00 7.70 9.92
CA VAL A 11 12.41 9.04 9.87
C VAL A 11 11.93 9.39 11.26
N SER A 12 12.37 10.53 11.81
CA SER A 12 11.96 10.94 13.14
C SER A 12 10.44 11.23 13.19
N PRO A 13 9.79 11.19 14.37
CA PRO A 13 8.39 11.59 14.49
C PRO A 13 8.14 13.01 13.99
N THR A 14 9.02 13.95 14.34
CA THR A 14 8.91 15.36 13.95
C THR A 14 8.97 15.53 12.44
N ASP A 15 9.95 14.91 11.78
CA ASP A 15 10.08 15.00 10.32
C ASP A 15 8.88 14.39 9.60
N PHE A 16 8.35 13.28 10.14
CA PHE A 16 7.17 12.65 9.59
C PHE A 16 5.93 13.56 9.71
N ILE A 17 5.71 14.17 10.87
CA ILE A 17 4.56 15.07 11.10
C ILE A 17 4.69 16.30 10.20
N THR A 18 5.87 16.91 10.12
CA THR A 18 6.14 18.05 9.23
C THR A 18 5.89 17.69 7.77
N ALA A 19 6.37 16.52 7.32
CA ALA A 19 6.12 16.04 5.96
C ALA A 19 4.64 15.77 5.71
N TRP A 20 3.92 15.22 6.69
CA TRP A 20 2.50 14.94 6.62
C TRP A 20 1.66 16.21 6.45
N GLU A 21 1.87 17.19 7.31
CA GLU A 21 1.10 18.44 7.32
C GLU A 21 1.33 19.27 6.04
N ASN A 22 2.56 19.26 5.52
CA ASN A 22 2.95 19.96 4.28
C ASN A 22 2.64 19.18 2.98
N SER A 23 1.87 18.10 3.05
CA SER A 23 1.51 17.29 1.88
C SER A 23 0.00 17.21 1.67
N ASN A 24 -0.38 16.93 0.43
CA ASN A 24 -1.79 16.80 0.03
C ASN A 24 -2.20 15.34 -0.21
N SER A 25 -1.24 14.43 -0.28
CA SER A 25 -1.49 13.00 -0.45
C SER A 25 -0.50 12.14 0.34
N VAL A 26 -0.91 10.92 0.65
CA VAL A 26 -0.05 9.92 1.30
C VAL A 26 1.14 9.56 0.42
N LYS A 27 0.96 9.61 -0.91
CA LYS A 27 2.02 9.35 -1.89
C LYS A 27 3.13 10.42 -1.81
N GLU A 28 2.76 11.69 -1.75
CA GLU A 28 3.73 12.78 -1.54
C GLU A 28 4.52 12.61 -0.23
N VAL A 29 3.87 12.19 0.86
CA VAL A 29 4.59 11.92 2.12
C VAL A 29 5.59 10.79 1.96
N ALA A 30 5.19 9.71 1.28
CA ALA A 30 6.08 8.58 0.99
C ALA A 30 7.32 9.03 0.19
N GLU A 31 7.12 9.87 -0.83
CA GLU A 31 8.21 10.44 -1.64
C GLU A 31 9.13 11.34 -0.80
N LYS A 32 8.58 12.27 -0.01
CA LYS A 32 9.37 13.17 0.84
C LYS A 32 10.16 12.45 1.95
N THR A 33 9.58 11.40 2.51
CA THR A 33 10.17 10.69 3.66
C THR A 33 10.99 9.45 3.24
N GLY A 34 10.94 9.06 1.97
CA GLY A 34 11.52 7.81 1.47
C GLY A 34 10.86 6.53 2.03
N LEU A 35 9.72 6.66 2.71
CA LEU A 35 8.98 5.54 3.26
C LEU A 35 8.06 4.93 2.21
N LYS A 36 7.71 3.65 2.39
CA LYS A 36 6.62 3.04 1.60
C LYS A 36 5.28 3.65 2.01
N VAL A 37 4.38 3.80 1.03
CA VAL A 37 3.00 4.26 1.25
C VAL A 37 2.29 3.49 2.37
N THR A 38 2.44 2.17 2.42
CA THR A 38 1.85 1.33 3.47
C THR A 38 2.40 1.66 4.86
N SER A 39 3.71 1.91 4.97
CA SER A 39 4.35 2.33 6.21
C SER A 39 3.88 3.71 6.66
N VAL A 40 3.71 4.64 5.71
CA VAL A 40 3.16 5.98 5.98
C VAL A 40 1.73 5.88 6.53
N GLN A 41 0.87 5.07 5.91
CA GLN A 41 -0.51 4.85 6.38
C GLN A 41 -0.56 4.23 7.78
N ALA A 42 0.24 3.18 8.02
CA ALA A 42 0.32 2.52 9.31
C ALA A 42 0.81 3.47 10.41
N ARG A 43 1.81 4.30 10.10
CA ARG A 43 2.36 5.29 11.04
C ARG A 43 1.34 6.37 11.37
N ALA A 44 0.66 6.91 10.36
CA ALA A 44 -0.41 7.90 10.57
C ALA A 44 -1.59 7.32 11.37
N SER A 45 -1.95 6.05 11.15
CA SER A 45 -2.96 5.35 11.97
C SER A 45 -2.49 5.19 13.41
N THR A 46 -1.23 4.81 13.61
CA THR A 46 -0.63 4.67 14.94
C THR A 46 -0.60 5.99 15.71
N TYR A 47 -0.26 7.10 15.03
CA TYR A 47 -0.25 8.43 15.64
C TYR A 47 -1.64 8.85 16.12
N ARG A 48 -2.68 8.59 15.32
CA ARG A 48 -4.06 8.89 15.73
C ARG A 48 -4.58 7.96 16.83
N SER A 49 -4.36 6.66 16.70
CA SER A 49 -4.98 5.65 17.58
C SER A 49 -4.23 5.42 18.89
N LYS A 50 -2.89 5.36 18.85
CA LYS A 50 -2.07 5.04 20.03
C LYS A 50 -1.52 6.27 20.76
N HIS A 51 -1.26 7.35 20.03
CA HIS A 51 -0.64 8.55 20.59
C HIS A 51 -1.59 9.74 20.68
N GLY A 52 -2.82 9.63 20.16
CA GLY A 52 -3.81 10.71 20.20
C GLY A 52 -3.45 11.94 19.36
N ILE A 53 -2.50 11.82 18.43
CA ILE A 53 -2.04 12.93 17.60
C ILE A 53 -2.99 13.11 16.42
N LEU A 54 -3.71 14.23 16.41
CA LEU A 54 -4.69 14.58 15.38
C LEU A 54 -4.01 15.16 14.13
N LEU A 55 -3.45 14.27 13.30
CA LEU A 55 -2.89 14.63 12.00
C LEU A 55 -3.98 15.10 11.01
N LYS A 56 -3.66 16.08 10.16
CA LYS A 56 -4.51 16.55 9.05
C LYS A 56 -5.11 15.39 8.27
N LYS A 57 -6.39 15.51 7.93
CA LYS A 57 -7.12 14.53 7.12
C LYS A 57 -6.72 14.73 5.65
N MET A 58 -6.14 13.70 5.05
CA MET A 58 -5.84 13.70 3.62
C MET A 58 -7.06 13.25 2.80
N PRO A 59 -7.25 13.76 1.58
CA PRO A 59 -8.26 13.26 0.66
C PRO A 59 -8.01 11.76 0.39
N ARG A 60 -9.07 10.95 0.49
CA ARG A 60 -9.00 9.55 0.08
C ARG A 60 -8.96 9.51 -1.44
N ILE A 61 -7.84 9.06 -1.99
CA ILE A 61 -7.77 8.67 -3.39
C ILE A 61 -8.54 7.34 -3.49
N ASN A 62 -9.79 7.39 -3.94
CA ASN A 62 -10.53 6.19 -4.33
C ASN A 62 -9.94 5.69 -5.65
N ASN A 63 -8.84 4.95 -5.57
CA ASN A 63 -8.41 4.11 -6.69
C ASN A 63 -9.45 2.99 -6.82
N GLY A 64 -10.37 3.15 -7.77
CA GLY A 64 -11.44 2.23 -8.18
C GLY A 64 -11.65 1.03 -7.28
N GLY A 65 -12.78 1.02 -6.55
CA GLY A 65 -13.13 -0.06 -5.62
C GLY A 65 -12.93 -1.46 -6.22
N PHE A 66 -12.57 -2.42 -5.37
CA PHE A 66 -12.39 -3.80 -5.76
C PHE A 66 -13.65 -4.35 -6.46
N ASN A 67 -13.56 -4.67 -7.75
CA ASN A 67 -14.65 -5.31 -8.49
C ASN A 67 -14.58 -6.83 -8.30
N LYS A 68 -15.43 -7.35 -7.41
CA LYS A 68 -15.52 -8.77 -7.07
C LYS A 68 -15.85 -9.64 -8.29
N GLU A 69 -16.75 -9.20 -9.16
CA GLU A 69 -17.21 -9.98 -10.32
C GLU A 69 -16.09 -10.14 -11.35
N ALA A 70 -15.36 -9.06 -11.63
CA ALA A 70 -14.19 -9.12 -12.51
C ALA A 70 -13.12 -10.07 -11.96
N ALA A 71 -12.89 -10.07 -10.64
CA ALA A 71 -11.92 -10.96 -10.01
C ALA A 71 -12.33 -12.44 -10.09
N ILE A 72 -13.62 -12.75 -9.91
CA ILE A 72 -14.15 -14.13 -10.03
C ILE A 72 -14.00 -14.63 -11.46
N LYS A 73 -14.34 -13.82 -12.46
CA LYS A 73 -14.21 -14.19 -13.88
C LYS A 73 -12.77 -14.54 -14.26
N ILE A 74 -11.79 -13.78 -13.78
CA ILE A 74 -10.37 -14.07 -14.00
C ILE A 74 -9.97 -15.39 -13.33
N LEU A 75 -10.45 -15.65 -12.10
CA LEU A 75 -10.15 -16.89 -11.39
C LEU A 75 -10.66 -18.13 -12.15
N GLU A 76 -11.87 -18.06 -12.71
CA GLU A 76 -12.44 -19.13 -13.53
C GLU A 76 -11.63 -19.37 -14.81
N GLN A 77 -11.23 -18.29 -15.50
CA GLN A 77 -10.39 -18.39 -16.71
C GLN A 77 -9.07 -19.10 -16.41
N VAL A 78 -8.36 -18.67 -15.34
CA VAL A 78 -7.08 -19.28 -14.93
C VAL A 78 -7.27 -20.76 -14.56
N ARG A 79 -8.39 -21.12 -13.93
CA ARG A 79 -8.68 -22.53 -13.59
C ARG A 79 -8.93 -23.37 -14.84
N SER A 80 -9.70 -22.87 -15.80
CA SER A 80 -9.95 -23.55 -17.07
C SER A 80 -8.67 -23.78 -17.87
N GLU A 81 -7.80 -22.76 -17.97
CA GLU A 81 -6.53 -22.86 -18.69
C GLU A 81 -5.58 -23.90 -18.08
N ASN A 82 -5.49 -23.96 -16.74
CA ASN A 82 -4.62 -24.94 -16.07
C ASN A 82 -5.09 -26.40 -16.22
N VAL A 83 -6.39 -26.65 -16.42
CA VAL A 83 -6.91 -28.01 -16.69
C VAL A 83 -6.49 -28.49 -18.08
N VAL A 84 -6.50 -27.61 -19.08
CA VAL A 84 -6.14 -27.95 -20.47
C VAL A 84 -4.64 -28.29 -20.59
N VAL A 85 -3.77 -27.52 -19.92
CA VAL A 85 -2.31 -27.75 -19.96
C VAL A 85 -1.92 -29.08 -19.28
N ASN A 86 -2.60 -29.47 -18.21
CA ASN A 86 -2.34 -30.75 -17.54
C ASN A 86 -2.91 -31.97 -18.29
N ALA A 87 -3.92 -31.76 -19.15
CA ALA A 87 -4.48 -32.82 -19.98
C ALA A 87 -3.63 -33.12 -21.24
N GLN A 88 -2.82 -32.17 -21.70
CA GLN A 88 -1.97 -32.31 -22.89
C GLN A 88 -0.57 -32.87 -22.59
N ASN A 89 -0.19 -32.97 -21.32
CA ASN A 89 1.13 -33.48 -20.87
C ASN A 89 1.04 -34.90 -20.26
N LYS A 90 -0.02 -35.67 -20.54
CA LYS A 90 -0.21 -37.03 -20.04
C LYS A 90 -0.14 -38.06 -21.15
#